data_AF-A0A7H4MEX2-F1
#
_entry.id   AF-A0A7H4MEX2-F1
#
_cell.length_a   1.000
_cell.length_b   1.000
_cell.length_c   1.000
_cell.angle_alpha   90.00
_cell.angle_beta   90.00
_cell.angle_gamma   90.00
#
_symmetry.space_group_name_H-M   'P 1'
#
loop_
_entity.id
_entity.type
_entity.pdbx_description
1 polymer ?
#
loop_
_entity_poly.entity_id
_entity_poly.type
_entity_poly.pdbx_seq_one_letter_code
_entity_poly.pdbx_strand_id
1 'polypeptide(L)'
;MAFNQEKYVADLTWDELIQIIQFVCQAEGKESEQSYALGVLEKNFDANPSDLIYWPDEWFQDKDMLHVDLTPEEIAGYLMAKSGRRLSDAPQIELKYPIPSNT
;
A
#
# COMPACT_ATOMS: atom_id res chain seq x y z
N MET A 1 3.06 27.00 -8.76
CA MET A 1 2.45 25.93 -7.94
C MET A 1 3.54 24.90 -7.70
N ALA A 2 3.89 24.63 -6.45
CA ALA A 2 4.94 23.67 -6.13
C ALA A 2 4.41 22.27 -6.46
N PHE A 3 5.01 21.62 -7.46
CA PHE A 3 4.82 20.20 -7.72
C PHE A 3 5.28 19.45 -6.47
N ASN A 4 4.35 18.89 -5.70
CA ASN A 4 4.68 17.86 -4.73
C ASN A 4 5.34 16.73 -5.52
N GLN A 5 6.66 16.68 -5.50
CA GLN A 5 7.41 15.60 -6.10
C GLN A 5 7.18 14.39 -5.19
N GLU A 6 6.16 13.59 -5.52
CA GLU A 6 6.01 12.24 -4.98
C GLU A 6 7.33 11.53 -5.27
N LYS A 7 8.10 11.25 -4.21
CA LYS A 7 9.45 10.72 -4.32
C LYS A 7 9.50 9.33 -3.75
N TYR A 8 10.30 8.49 -4.40
CA TYR A 8 10.85 7.31 -3.77
C TYR A 8 11.63 7.73 -2.51
N VAL A 9 11.24 7.19 -1.36
CA VAL A 9 11.85 7.45 -0.05
C VAL A 9 12.72 6.25 0.28
N ALA A 10 14.03 6.34 0.08
CA ALA A 10 14.93 5.19 0.20
C ALA A 10 15.01 4.62 1.62
N ASP A 11 14.83 5.48 2.62
CA ASP A 11 14.90 5.24 4.06
C ASP A 11 13.52 5.10 4.72
N LEU A 12 12.47 4.86 3.92
CA LEU A 12 11.12 4.66 4.43
C LEU A 12 11.11 3.53 5.47
N THR A 13 10.69 3.87 6.69
CA THR A 13 10.60 2.92 7.80
C THR A 13 9.28 2.17 7.78
N TRP A 14 9.25 1.04 8.48
CA TRP A 14 8.04 0.25 8.67
C TRP A 14 6.92 1.08 9.31
N ASP A 15 7.24 1.81 10.37
CA ASP A 15 6.28 2.63 11.11
C ASP A 15 5.69 3.75 10.24
N GLU A 16 6.52 4.43 9.44
CA GLU A 16 6.04 5.44 8.48
C GLU A 16 5.12 4.84 7.41
N LEU A 17 5.45 3.66 6.89
CA LEU A 17 4.61 2.96 5.93
C LEU A 17 3.23 2.67 6.52
N ILE A 18 3.18 2.14 7.75
CA ILE A 18 1.92 1.85 8.45
C ILE A 18 1.11 3.11 8.68
N GLN A 19 1.75 4.20 9.12
CA GLN A 19 1.06 5.48 9.30
C GLN A 19 0.46 6.02 8.00
N ILE A 20 1.18 5.92 6.87
CA ILE A 20 0.68 6.34 5.56
C ILE A 20 -0.53 5.51 5.14
N ILE A 21 -0.43 4.19 5.25
CA ILE A 21 -1.54 3.28 4.88
C ILE A 21 -2.75 3.55 5.77
N GLN A 22 -2.55 3.65 7.08
CA GLN A 22 -3.63 3.93 8.02
C GLN A 22 -4.31 5.26 7.71
N PHE A 23 -3.54 6.31 7.42
CA PHE A 23 -4.07 7.62 7.02
C PHE A 23 -4.97 7.52 5.76
N VAL A 24 -4.56 6.72 4.77
CA VAL A 24 -5.36 6.50 3.55
C VAL A 24 -6.62 5.67 3.85
N CYS A 25 -6.48 4.56 4.57
CA CYS A 25 -7.59 3.68 4.92
C CYS A 25 -8.66 4.38 5.79
N GLN A 26 -8.25 5.30 6.67
CA GLN A 26 -9.14 6.06 7.54
C GLN A 26 -9.73 7.31 6.86
N ALA A 27 -9.34 7.60 5.61
CA ALA A 27 -9.73 8.79 4.86
C ALA A 27 -9.53 10.10 5.67
N GLU A 28 -8.45 10.18 6.45
CA GLU A 28 -8.15 11.33 7.29
C GLU A 28 -7.66 12.54 6.48
N GLY A 29 -7.88 13.75 6.99
CA GLY A 29 -7.38 14.98 6.38
C GLY A 29 -8.11 15.40 5.10
N LYS A 30 -7.42 16.14 4.24
CA LYS A 30 -7.96 16.70 2.99
C LYS A 30 -7.67 15.79 1.80
N GLU A 31 -8.49 15.90 0.76
CA GLU A 31 -8.31 15.19 -0.52
C GLU A 31 -6.87 15.32 -1.07
N SER A 32 -6.28 16.51 -0.99
CA SER A 32 -4.89 16.72 -1.44
C SER A 32 -3.84 15.95 -0.63
N GLU A 33 -4.10 15.71 0.66
CA GLU A 33 -3.22 14.94 1.54
C GLU A 33 -3.39 13.44 1.27
N GLN A 34 -4.63 13.00 1.03
CA GLN A 34 -4.95 11.64 0.60
C GLN A 34 -4.28 11.29 -0.74
N SER A 35 -4.43 12.15 -1.75
CA SER A 35 -3.75 11.96 -3.05
C SER A 35 -2.23 11.90 -2.90
N TYR A 36 -1.65 12.73 -2.03
CA TYR A 36 -0.22 12.71 -1.78
C TYR A 36 0.24 11.42 -1.10
N ALA A 37 -0.48 10.96 -0.06
CA ALA A 37 -0.17 9.72 0.64
C ALA A 37 -0.24 8.51 -0.30
N LEU A 38 -1.27 8.44 -1.14
CA LEU A 38 -1.41 7.40 -2.16
C LEU A 38 -0.28 7.47 -3.20
N GLY A 39 0.07 8.66 -3.69
CA GLY A 39 1.19 8.87 -4.60
C GLY A 39 2.53 8.43 -3.99
N VAL A 40 2.75 8.63 -2.69
CA VAL A 40 3.92 8.08 -2.00
C VAL A 40 3.92 6.56 -2.06
N LEU A 41 2.81 5.87 -1.77
CA LEU A 41 2.74 4.42 -1.88
C LEU A 41 3.04 3.95 -3.31
N GLU A 42 2.44 4.57 -4.32
CA GLU A 42 2.62 4.22 -5.74
C GLU A 42 4.06 4.41 -6.22
N LYS A 43 4.76 5.45 -5.75
CA LYS A 43 6.18 5.66 -6.08
C LYS A 43 7.12 4.71 -5.36
N ASN A 44 6.71 4.22 -4.19
CA ASN A 44 7.57 3.40 -3.32
C ASN A 44 7.37 1.90 -3.55
N PHE A 45 6.21 1.48 -4.05
CA PHE A 45 5.85 0.08 -4.28
C PHE A 45 5.16 -0.09 -5.64
N ASP A 46 5.82 -0.79 -6.56
CA ASP A 46 5.25 -1.22 -7.85
C ASP A 46 4.25 -2.37 -7.64
N ALA A 47 3.11 -2.05 -7.04
CA ALA A 47 2.14 -3.03 -6.54
C ALA A 47 0.68 -2.54 -6.60
N ASN A 48 0.36 -1.46 -7.31
CA ASN A 48 -0.98 -0.83 -7.34
C ASN A 48 -1.65 -0.70 -5.95
N PRO A 49 -1.12 0.15 -5.06
CA PRO A 49 -1.71 0.36 -3.72
C PRO A 49 -3.16 0.83 -3.73
N SER A 50 -3.55 1.63 -4.72
CA SER A 50 -4.93 2.12 -4.90
C SER A 50 -5.91 0.96 -5.07
N ASP A 51 -5.62 0.04 -5.98
CA ASP A 51 -6.43 -1.16 -6.19
C ASP A 51 -6.50 -1.99 -4.89
N LEU A 52 -5.36 -2.23 -4.21
CA LEU A 52 -5.37 -3.03 -2.98
C LEU A 52 -6.24 -2.42 -1.87
N ILE A 53 -6.27 -1.09 -1.74
CA ILE A 53 -6.99 -0.39 -0.68
C ILE A 53 -8.48 -0.24 -1.02
N TYR A 54 -8.84 0.09 -2.26
CA TYR A 54 -10.21 0.42 -2.64
C TYR A 54 -10.96 -0.70 -3.37
N TRP A 55 -10.24 -1.57 -4.08
CA TRP A 55 -10.77 -2.68 -4.88
C TRP A 55 -9.92 -3.95 -4.68
N PRO A 56 -9.85 -4.48 -3.44
CA PRO A 56 -9.02 -5.63 -3.15
C PRO A 56 -9.39 -6.86 -4.01
N ASP A 57 -10.65 -7.01 -4.41
CA ASP A 57 -11.07 -8.04 -5.36
C ASP A 57 -10.36 -7.96 -6.71
N GLU A 58 -10.24 -6.77 -7.28
CA GLU A 58 -9.51 -6.53 -8.53
C GLU A 58 -8.01 -6.74 -8.31
N TRP A 59 -7.48 -6.30 -7.16
CA TRP A 59 -6.06 -6.50 -6.84
C TRP A 59 -5.70 -7.97 -6.72
N PHE A 60 -6.46 -8.74 -5.93
CA PHE A 60 -6.26 -10.18 -5.74
C PHE A 60 -6.71 -11.02 -6.94
N GLN A 61 -7.43 -10.41 -7.90
CA GLN A 61 -8.09 -11.09 -9.01
C GLN A 61 -9.09 -12.16 -8.53
N ASP A 62 -9.76 -11.88 -7.40
CA ASP A 62 -10.72 -12.76 -6.75
C ASP A 62 -11.96 -11.96 -6.33
N LYS A 63 -13.09 -12.24 -6.98
CA LYS A 63 -14.37 -11.54 -6.76
C LYS A 63 -14.92 -11.70 -5.35
N ASP A 64 -14.52 -12.76 -4.64
CA ASP A 64 -14.97 -12.99 -3.27
C ASP A 64 -14.21 -12.11 -2.25
N MET A 65 -13.18 -11.37 -2.68
CA MET A 65 -12.35 -10.53 -1.83
C MET A 65 -12.76 -9.05 -1.76
N LEU A 66 -13.90 -8.65 -2.34
CA LEU A 66 -14.33 -7.24 -2.35
C LEU A 66 -14.51 -6.65 -0.94
N HIS A 67 -14.88 -7.49 0.03
CA HIS A 67 -15.11 -7.11 1.43
C HIS A 67 -14.05 -7.64 2.39
N VAL A 68 -12.86 -7.99 1.88
CA VAL A 68 -11.75 -8.41 2.74
C VAL A 68 -11.33 -7.23 3.62
N ASP A 69 -11.27 -7.48 4.92
CA ASP A 69 -10.78 -6.50 5.90
C ASP A 69 -9.29 -6.77 6.13
N LEU A 70 -8.44 -6.01 5.45
CA LEU A 70 -6.99 -6.07 5.63
C LEU A 70 -6.54 -5.01 6.63
N THR A 71 -5.72 -5.44 7.58
CA THR A 71 -5.00 -4.52 8.46
C THR A 71 -3.95 -3.72 7.67
N PRO A 72 -3.57 -2.52 8.14
CA PRO A 72 -2.49 -1.74 7.51
C PRO A 72 -1.19 -2.56 7.34
N GLU A 73 -0.88 -3.42 8.30
CA GLU A 73 0.26 -4.32 8.28
C GLU A 73 0.16 -5.37 7.16
N GLU A 74 -1.02 -5.96 6.95
CA GLU A 74 -1.25 -6.88 5.84
C GLU A 74 -1.12 -6.16 4.49
N ILE A 75 -1.71 -4.98 4.34
CA ILE A 75 -1.58 -4.15 3.13
C ILE A 75 -0.10 -3.87 2.85
N ALA A 76 0.65 -3.39 3.84
CA ALA A 76 2.09 -3.15 3.72
C ALA A 76 2.85 -4.42 3.30
N GLY A 77 2.51 -5.56 3.89
CA GLY A 77 3.07 -6.87 3.52
C GLY A 77 2.82 -7.22 2.05
N TYR A 78 1.60 -7.06 1.55
CA TYR A 78 1.24 -7.30 0.16
C TYR A 78 1.96 -6.34 -0.80
N LEU A 79 2.05 -5.05 -0.46
CA LEU A 79 2.78 -4.06 -1.26
C LEU A 79 4.26 -4.41 -1.38
N MET A 80 4.92 -4.75 -0.27
CA MET A 80 6.32 -5.16 -0.27
C MET A 80 6.53 -6.44 -1.10
N ALA A 81 5.65 -7.43 -0.92
CA ALA A 81 5.81 -8.72 -1.55
C ALA A 81 5.55 -8.67 -3.07
N LYS A 82 4.56 -7.88 -3.53
CA LYS A 82 4.27 -7.70 -4.96
C LYS A 82 5.29 -6.81 -5.66
N SER A 83 5.75 -5.74 -5.02
CA SER A 83 6.76 -4.83 -5.60
C SER A 83 8.19 -5.38 -5.55
N GLY A 84 8.45 -6.42 -4.77
CA GLY A 84 9.79 -6.94 -4.50
C GLY A 84 10.64 -6.04 -3.60
N ARG A 85 10.12 -4.90 -3.14
CA ARG A 85 10.79 -4.00 -2.21
C ARG A 85 10.57 -4.47 -0.77
N ARG A 86 11.65 -4.59 -0.01
CA ARG A 86 11.60 -4.93 1.42
C ARG A 86 12.22 -3.82 2.27
N LEU A 87 11.52 -3.39 3.31
CA LEU A 87 12.09 -2.48 4.30
C LEU A 87 12.92 -3.28 5.31
N SER A 88 14.04 -2.72 5.75
CA SER A 88 15.00 -3.44 6.61
C SER A 88 14.50 -3.67 8.04
N ASP A 89 13.61 -2.80 8.52
CA ASP A 89 12.98 -2.83 9.84
C ASP A 89 11.58 -3.46 9.84
N ALA A 90 11.10 -3.91 8.68
CA ALA A 90 9.81 -4.57 8.56
C ALA A 90 9.81 -5.92 9.30
N PRO A 91 8.77 -6.21 10.12
CA PRO A 91 8.60 -7.51 10.72
C PRO A 91 8.30 -8.57 9.66
N GLN A 92 8.40 -9.84 10.04
CA GLN A 92 7.89 -10.92 9.21
C GLN A 92 6.36 -10.91 9.28
N ILE A 93 5.71 -10.73 8.13
CA ILE A 93 4.25 -10.75 8.02
C ILE A 93 3.81 -11.98 7.25
N GLU A 94 2.82 -12.66 7.80
CA GLU A 94 2.17 -13.78 7.16
C GLU A 94 1.05 -13.27 6.25
N LEU A 95 1.21 -13.45 4.95
CA LEU A 95 0.20 -13.09 3.96
C LEU A 95 -0.79 -14.25 3.83
N LYS A 96 -2.02 -14.01 4.28
CA LYS A 96 -3.10 -15.02 4.30
C LYS A 96 -3.57 -15.45 2.91
N TYR A 97 -3.42 -14.58 1.92
CA TYR A 97 -3.90 -14.75 0.56
C TYR A 97 -2.72 -14.79 -0.41
N PRO A 98 -2.84 -15.53 -1.53
CA PRO A 98 -1.81 -15.56 -2.54
C PRO A 98 -1.65 -14.19 -3.21
N ILE A 99 -0.42 -13.85 -3.58
CA ILE A 99 -0.15 -12.66 -4.38
C ILE A 99 -0.52 -12.99 -5.84
N PRO A 100 -1.32 -12.15 -6.51
CA PRO A 100 -1.64 -12.33 -7.92
C PRO A 100 -0.36 -12.38 -8.76
N SER A 101 -0.29 -13.30 -9.72
CA SER A 101 0.83 -13.34 -10.65
C SER A 101 0.67 -12.23 -11.69
N ASN A 102 1.71 -11.43 -11.94
CA ASN A 102 1.74 -10.59 -13.14
C ASN A 102 1.83 -11.54 -14.35
N THR A 103 0.71 -11.76 -15.04
CA THR A 103 0.71 -12.35 -16.38
C THR A 103 1.36 -11.43 -17.39
#